data_AF-A0A3D4R276-F1
#
_entry.id   AF-A0A3D4R276-F1
#
_cell.length_a   1.000
_cell.length_b   1.000
_cell.length_c   1.000
_cell.angle_alpha   90.00
_cell.angle_beta   90.00
_cell.angle_gamma   90.00
#
_symmetry.space_group_name_H-M   'P 1'
#
loop_
_entity.id
_entity.type
_entity.pdbx_description
1 polymer ?
#
loop_
_entity_poly.entity_id
_entity_poly.type
_entity_poly.pdbx_seq_one_letter_code
_entity_poly.pdbx_strand_id
1 'polypeptide(L)'
;MKAGRTCVLATVSGKEPHCSLMSYATDDDCREIYMATRRDTKKYRNLAANPSVSLLIDSRATGGHRRRYEVEPLHRKCHDLRRRPRVQHRPGHSGLCGFG
;
A
#
# COMPACT_ATOMS: atom_id res chain seq x y z
N MET A 1 -19.78 2.79 4.40
CA MET A 1 -18.35 2.50 4.58
C MET A 1 -17.89 1.69 3.38
N LYS A 2 -16.93 2.18 2.56
CA LYS A 2 -16.46 1.40 1.39
C LYS A 2 -15.73 0.14 1.87
N ALA A 3 -15.92 -0.98 1.16
CA ALA A 3 -15.27 -2.26 1.44
C ALA A 3 -13.75 -2.08 1.66
N GLY A 4 -13.24 -2.73 2.71
CA GLY A 4 -11.89 -2.56 3.20
C GLY A 4 -10.85 -2.95 2.16
N ARG A 5 -10.00 -1.99 1.78
CA ARG A 5 -8.83 -2.23 0.95
C ARG A 5 -7.77 -2.93 1.79
N THR A 6 -7.59 -4.23 1.54
CA THR A 6 -6.68 -5.10 2.30
C THR A 6 -5.59 -5.67 1.40
N CYS A 7 -4.38 -5.79 1.94
CA CYS A 7 -3.24 -6.38 1.25
C CYS A 7 -2.40 -7.22 2.23
N VAL A 8 -1.58 -8.11 1.68
CA VAL A 8 -0.52 -8.80 2.42
C VAL A 8 0.82 -8.14 2.08
N LEU A 9 1.51 -7.66 3.12
CA LEU A 9 2.87 -7.15 3.03
C LEU A 9 3.87 -8.24 3.39
N ALA A 10 4.73 -8.60 2.44
CA ALA A 10 5.86 -9.50 2.65
C ALA A 10 7.14 -8.68 2.84
N THR A 11 7.80 -8.90 3.97
CA THR A 11 9.10 -8.30 4.32
C THR A 11 10.12 -9.39 4.59
N VAL A 12 11.40 -9.13 4.37
CA VAL A 12 12.47 -10.08 4.69
C VAL A 12 13.62 -9.37 5.41
N SER A 13 14.10 -9.99 6.49
CA SER A 13 15.34 -9.62 7.17
C SER A 13 16.18 -10.88 7.34
N GLY A 14 17.36 -10.92 6.71
CA GLY A 14 18.16 -12.15 6.63
C GLY A 14 17.48 -13.21 5.77
N LYS A 15 17.22 -14.39 6.33
CA LYS A 15 16.62 -15.56 5.64
C LYS A 15 15.16 -15.83 6.00
N GLU A 16 14.53 -14.99 6.82
CA GLU A 16 13.19 -15.26 7.33
C GLU A 16 12.16 -14.29 6.70
N PRO A 17 11.29 -14.78 5.79
CA PRO A 17 10.18 -13.99 5.28
C PRO A 17 9.11 -13.81 6.36
N HIS A 18 8.53 -12.61 6.43
CA HIS A 18 7.46 -12.27 7.34
C HIS A 18 6.33 -11.57 6.61
N CYS A 19 5.16 -12.20 6.60
CA CYS A 19 3.95 -11.70 5.98
C CYS A 19 3.03 -11.05 7.02
N SER A 20 2.32 -9.99 6.60
CA SER A 20 1.38 -9.28 7.46
C SER A 20 0.17 -8.82 6.67
N LEU A 21 -1.02 -9.12 7.18
CA LEU A 21 -2.25 -8.52 6.68
C LEU A 21 -2.29 -7.03 7.09
N MET A 22 -2.57 -6.16 6.12
CA MET A 22 -2.55 -4.71 6.29
C MET A 22 -3.75 -4.09 5.56
N SER A 23 -4.31 -3.03 6.13
CA SER A 23 -5.15 -2.10 5.36
C SER A 23 -4.25 -1.12 4.61
N TYR A 24 -4.69 -0.70 3.43
CA TYR A 24 -3.95 0.27 2.62
C TYR A 24 -4.83 1.39 2.04
N ALA A 25 -4.19 2.51 1.74
CA ALA A 25 -4.73 3.60 0.95
C ALA A 25 -3.81 3.88 -0.24
N THR A 26 -4.32 4.54 -1.27
CA THR A 26 -3.55 4.99 -2.44
C THR A 26 -3.68 6.51 -2.58
N ASP A 27 -2.75 7.14 -3.28
CA ASP A 27 -2.98 8.48 -3.82
C ASP A 27 -3.96 8.45 -5.02
N ASP A 28 -4.35 9.62 -5.50
CA ASP A 28 -5.30 9.78 -6.61
C ASP A 28 -4.77 9.14 -7.91
N ASP A 29 -3.46 9.25 -8.15
CA ASP A 29 -2.79 8.69 -9.32
C ASP A 29 -2.43 7.19 -9.17
N CYS A 30 -2.72 6.58 -8.02
CA CYS A 30 -2.36 5.19 -7.68
C CYS A 30 -0.86 4.86 -7.83
N ARG A 31 0.00 5.86 -7.64
CA ARG A 31 1.47 5.75 -7.71
C ARG A 31 2.08 5.32 -6.39
N GLU A 32 1.43 5.68 -5.28
CA GLU A 32 1.92 5.41 -3.93
C GLU A 32 0.87 4.64 -3.12
N ILE A 33 1.34 3.66 -2.33
CA ILE A 33 0.51 2.86 -1.42
C ILE A 33 0.93 3.18 0.02
N TYR A 34 -0.05 3.57 0.82
CA TYR A 34 0.12 3.96 2.21
C TYR A 34 -0.39 2.87 3.15
N MET A 35 0.45 2.47 4.11
CA MET A 35 0.12 1.55 5.19
C MET A 35 0.63 2.11 6.51
N ALA A 36 -0.13 1.96 7.59
CA ALA A 36 0.30 2.36 8.93
C ALA A 36 0.85 1.16 9.70
N THR A 37 1.99 1.34 10.39
CA THR A 37 2.55 0.32 11.28
C THR A 37 3.27 0.96 12.48
N ARG A 38 3.25 0.29 13.63
CA ARG A 38 3.98 0.71 14.83
C ARG A 38 5.48 0.38 14.71
N ARG A 39 6.33 1.17 15.37
CA ARG A 39 7.80 1.03 15.34
C ARG A 39 8.30 -0.27 15.98
N ASP A 40 7.55 -0.82 16.92
CA ASP A 40 7.88 -2.04 17.68
C ASP A 40 7.53 -3.35 16.94
N THR A 41 6.97 -3.26 15.73
CA THR A 41 6.61 -4.44 14.95
C THR A 41 7.80 -5.07 14.23
N LYS A 42 7.76 -6.40 14.00
CA LYS A 42 8.75 -7.12 13.18
C LYS A 42 8.84 -6.54 11.76
N LYS A 43 7.69 -6.28 11.11
CA LYS A 43 7.63 -5.64 9.79
C LYS A 43 8.30 -4.26 9.73
N TYR A 44 8.15 -3.43 10.77
CA TYR A 44 8.85 -2.13 10.80
C TYR A 44 10.37 -2.31 10.90
N ARG A 45 10.85 -3.20 11.78
CA ARG A 45 12.28 -3.51 11.88
C ARG A 45 12.84 -4.07 10.57
N ASN A 46 12.10 -4.97 9.92
CA ASN A 46 12.48 -5.52 8.62
C ASN A 46 12.54 -4.41 7.56
N LEU A 47 11.55 -3.53 7.48
CA LEU A 47 11.53 -2.40 6.55
C LEU A 47 12.69 -1.42 6.76
N ALA A 48 13.09 -1.19 8.02
CA ALA A 48 14.20 -0.32 8.35
C ALA A 48 15.55 -0.93 7.93
N ALA A 49 15.70 -2.26 7.99
CA ALA A 49 16.90 -2.97 7.56
C ALA A 49 16.93 -3.23 6.04
N ASN A 50 15.77 -3.54 5.45
CA ASN A 50 15.58 -3.85 4.04
C ASN A 50 14.26 -3.24 3.55
N PRO A 51 14.30 -2.11 2.81
CA PRO A 51 13.11 -1.44 2.32
C PRO A 51 12.46 -2.15 1.12
N SER A 52 13.09 -3.18 0.55
CA SER A 52 12.52 -3.97 -0.54
C SER A 52 11.44 -4.92 0.00
N VAL A 53 10.25 -4.83 -0.58
CA VAL A 53 9.08 -5.59 -0.16
C VAL A 53 8.30 -6.11 -1.34
N SER A 54 7.41 -7.07 -1.08
CA SER A 54 6.39 -7.51 -2.02
C SER A 54 5.01 -7.29 -1.43
N LEU A 55 4.06 -6.90 -2.28
CA LEU A 55 2.67 -6.67 -1.91
C LEU A 55 1.76 -7.60 -2.71
N LEU A 56 0.83 -8.24 -2.02
CA LEU A 56 -0.30 -8.94 -2.63
C LEU A 56 -1.57 -8.19 -2.27
N ILE A 57 -2.22 -7.59 -3.25
CA ILE A 57 -3.48 -6.86 -3.05
C ILE A 57 -4.64 -7.81 -3.30
N ASP A 58 -5.54 -7.90 -2.32
CA ASP A 58 -6.80 -8.61 -2.49
C ASP A 58 -7.84 -7.64 -3.03
N SER A 59 -8.10 -7.73 -4.34
CA SER A 59 -9.05 -6.88 -5.06
C SER A 59 -10.38 -7.59 -5.33
N ARG A 60 -10.73 -8.64 -4.58
CA ARG A 60 -12.00 -9.35 -4.73
C ARG A 60 -13.16 -8.40 -4.40
N ALA A 61 -13.87 -7.92 -5.44
CA ALA A 61 -15.10 -7.17 -5.27
C ALA A 61 -16.24 -8.14 -4.93
N THR A 62 -17.14 -7.75 -4.02
CA THR A 62 -18.31 -8.54 -3.60
C THR A 62 -19.41 -8.68 -4.68
N GLY A 63 -19.07 -8.51 -5.96
CA GLY A 63 -20.00 -8.57 -7.08
C GLY A 63 -19.32 -9.05 -8.36
N GLY A 64 -19.48 -10.34 -8.65
CA GLY A 64 -19.79 -10.86 -9.99
C GLY A 64 -18.86 -10.64 -11.19
N HIS A 65 -17.73 -9.93 -11.09
CA HIS A 65 -16.76 -9.86 -12.19
C HIS A 65 -15.40 -10.39 -11.75
N ARG A 66 -15.08 -11.59 -12.23
CA ARG A 66 -13.80 -12.28 -12.07
C ARG A 66 -12.69 -11.44 -12.70
N ARG A 67 -12.11 -10.50 -11.95
CA ARG A 67 -10.94 -9.73 -12.36
C ARG A 67 -9.67 -10.53 -12.12
N ARG A 68 -8.73 -10.41 -13.06
CA ARG A 68 -7.38 -10.99 -12.99
C ARG A 68 -6.72 -10.64 -11.66
N TYR A 69 -6.11 -11.64 -11.03
CA TYR A 69 -5.02 -11.39 -10.11
C TYR A 69 -3.86 -10.86 -10.96
N GLU A 70 -3.74 -9.54 -11.09
CA GLU A 70 -2.51 -8.94 -11.61
C GLU A 70 -1.47 -9.02 -10.50
N VAL A 71 -0.64 -10.06 -10.59
CA VAL A 71 0.58 -10.15 -9.80
C VAL A 71 1.65 -9.39 -10.57
N GLU A 72 1.64 -8.07 -10.44
CA GLU A 72 2.83 -7.31 -10.81
C GLU A 72 3.84 -7.42 -9.67
N PRO A 73 5.06 -7.92 -9.91
CA PRO A 73 6.10 -7.96 -8.90
C PRO A 73 6.55 -6.53 -8.59
N LEU A 74 5.84 -5.89 -7.66
CA LEU A 74 6.14 -4.55 -7.20
C LEU A 74 7.38 -4.59 -6.30
N HIS A 75 8.57 -4.68 -6.91
CA HIS A 75 9.83 -4.44 -6.24
C HIS A 75 10.02 -2.93 -6.05
N ARG A 76 9.26 -2.35 -5.13
CA ARG A 76 9.39 -0.93 -4.76
C ARG A 76 10.08 -0.82 -3.41
N LYS A 77 10.95 0.19 -3.28
CA LYS A 77 11.49 0.59 -1.98
C LYS A 77 10.39 1.29 -1.18
N CYS A 78 10.10 0.75 0.00
CA CYS A 78 9.26 1.43 0.97
C CYS A 78 10.04 2.57 1.64
N HIS A 79 9.36 3.68 1.92
CA HIS A 79 9.95 4.83 2.59
C HIS A 79 9.13 5.21 3.84
N ASP A 80 9.82 5.54 4.94
CA ASP A 80 9.17 6.12 6.10
C ASP A 80 8.74 7.55 5.77
N LEU A 81 7.43 7.77 5.67
CA LEU A 81 6.85 9.08 5.35
C LEU A 81 7.19 10.16 6.39
N ARG A 82 7.55 9.78 7.62
CA ARG A 82 8.00 10.75 8.64
C ARG A 82 9.39 11.32 8.34
N ARG A 83 10.17 10.65 7.48
CA ARG A 83 11.49 11.11 7.01
C ARG A 83 11.40 11.88 5.69
N ARG A 84 10.24 11.90 5.04
CA ARG A 84 10.02 12.71 3.84
C ARG A 84 9.60 14.13 4.26
N PRO A 85 10.01 15.18 3.54
CA PRO A 85 9.29 16.44 3.61
C PRO A 85 7.81 16.13 3.34
N ARG A 86 6.89 16.70 4.13
CA ARG A 86 5.44 16.46 3.99
C ARG A 86 5.11 16.49 2.50
N VAL A 87 4.63 15.38 1.96
CA VAL A 87 4.00 15.36 0.64
C VAL A 87 2.80 16.29 0.79
N GLN A 88 2.97 17.54 0.39
CA GLN A 88 1.85 18.44 0.24
C GLN A 88 0.97 17.76 -0.79
N HIS A 89 -0.22 17.35 -0.37
CA HIS A 89 -1.30 17.05 -1.27
C HIS A 89 -1.34 18.22 -2.25
N ARG A 90 -0.90 18.03 -3.50
CA ARG A 90 -1.13 19.08 -4.51
C ARG A 90 -2.65 19.13 -4.66
N PRO A 91 -3.31 20.27 -4.41
CA PRO A 91 -4.70 20.40 -4.78
C PRO A 91 -4.72 20.49 -6.32
N GLY A 92 -4.83 19.33 -6.97
CA GLY A 92 -5.00 19.23 -8.41
C GLY A 92 -6.48 19.34 -8.74
N HIS A 93 -6.89 20.57 -9.04
CA HIS A 93 -8.03 20.95 -9.86
C HIS A 93 -9.39 20.34 -9.51
N SER A 94 -10.21 21.17 -8.85
CA SER A 94 -11.66 21.17 -8.93
C SER A 94 -12.14 21.14 -10.39
N GLY A 95 -12.30 19.96 -10.95
CA GLY A 95 -13.08 19.71 -12.16
C GLY A 95 -14.46 19.22 -11.76
N LEU A 96 -15.44 20.11 -11.88
CA LEU A 96 -16.86 19.85 -11.67
C LEU A 96 -17.34 18.62 -12.46
N CYS A 97 -17.79 17.59 -11.76
CA CYS A 97 -18.74 16.62 -12.31
C CYS A 97 -20.08 16.86 -11.61
N GLY A 98 -20.80 17.88 -12.07
CA GLY A 98 -22.21 18.03 -11.73
C GLY A 98 -22.99 16.89 -12.37
N PHE A 99 -23.73 16.13 -11.56
CA PHE A 99 -24.86 15.36 -12.04
C PHE A 99 -26.10 16.25 -11.91
N GLY A 100 -26.60 16.70 -13.06
CA GLY A 100 -27.87 17.37 -13.27
C GLY A 100 -28.34 17.02 -14.67
#